data_AF-A0A961EF47-F1
#
_entry.id   AF-A0A961EF47-F1
#
_cell.length_a   1.000
_cell.length_b   1.000
_cell.length_c   1.000
_cell.angle_alpha   90.00
_cell.angle_beta   90.00
_cell.angle_gamma   90.00
#
_symmetry.space_group_name_H-M   'P 1'
#
loop_
_entity.id
_entity.type
_entity.pdbx_description
1 polymer ?
#
loop_
_entity_poly.entity_id
_entity_poly.type
_entity_poly.pdbx_seq_one_letter_code
_entity_poly.pdbx_strand_id
1 'polypeptide(L)'
;TGELAFYRCYSPTPVPLAVLVKVAGRRWTVEESFQSSKGLTGLDQHQVRTWTSWHRWTILVMLAHAILAIATAEQRAHETTNPSLIRLSINEFQRLLAAGALTTERTLTRLLEWSLWRRRHQFRAQVCHQNRRSPT
;
A
#
# COMPACT_ATOMS: atom_id res chain seq x y z
N THR A 1 11.13 26.36 -8.87
CA THR A 1 10.56 26.77 -10.17
C THR A 1 9.07 26.45 -10.15
N GLY A 2 8.21 27.46 -10.10
CA GLY A 2 6.76 27.28 -9.96
C GLY A 2 6.09 27.09 -11.32
N GLU A 3 6.35 25.98 -12.00
CA GLU A 3 5.66 25.67 -13.26
C GLU A 3 4.19 25.32 -12.99
N LEU A 4 3.28 25.95 -13.76
CA LEU A 4 1.84 25.68 -13.70
C LEU A 4 1.53 24.35 -14.40
N ALA A 5 0.91 23.42 -13.69
CA ALA A 5 0.43 22.16 -14.26
C ALA A 5 -1.05 22.26 -14.64
N PHE A 6 -1.38 21.91 -15.89
CA PHE A 6 -2.75 21.89 -16.39
C PHE A 6 -3.30 20.45 -16.42
N TYR A 7 -4.57 20.28 -16.04
CA TYR A 7 -5.28 18.99 -16.11
C TYR A 7 -6.44 19.08 -17.09
N ARG A 8 -6.52 18.13 -18.02
CA ARG A 8 -7.70 17.95 -18.88
C ARG A 8 -8.69 17.03 -18.18
N CYS A 9 -9.89 17.52 -17.91
CA CYS A 9 -10.95 16.77 -17.25
C CYS A 9 -12.17 16.63 -18.18
N TYR A 10 -12.84 15.48 -18.11
CA TYR A 10 -14.10 15.21 -18.80
C TYR A 10 -15.11 14.65 -17.80
N SER A 11 -16.34 15.15 -17.86
CA SER A 11 -17.49 14.62 -17.12
C SER A 11 -18.73 14.76 -17.99
N PRO A 12 -19.60 13.75 -18.06
CA PRO A 12 -20.85 13.81 -18.83
C PRO A 12 -21.87 14.79 -18.24
N THR A 13 -21.75 15.12 -16.95
CA THR A 13 -22.59 16.10 -16.26
C THR A 13 -21.72 17.17 -15.58
N PRO A 14 -22.26 18.38 -15.32
CA PRO A 14 -21.54 19.40 -14.55
C PRO A 14 -21.15 18.89 -13.16
N VAL A 15 -19.87 19.00 -12.81
CA VAL A 15 -19.33 18.60 -11.50
C VAL A 15 -18.53 19.74 -10.88
N PRO A 16 -18.54 19.87 -9.53
CA PRO A 16 -17.74 20.89 -8.86
C PRO A 16 -16.23 20.70 -9.09
N LEU A 17 -15.48 21.81 -9.16
CA LEU A 17 -14.01 21.78 -9.30
C LEU A 17 -13.34 20.92 -8.21
N ALA A 18 -13.85 20.96 -6.98
CA ALA A 18 -13.34 20.14 -5.88
C ALA A 18 -13.36 18.63 -6.19
N VAL A 19 -14.37 18.16 -6.94
CA VAL A 19 -14.45 16.76 -7.38
C VAL A 19 -13.34 16.46 -8.41
N LEU A 20 -13.15 17.36 -9.38
CA LEU A 20 -12.10 17.22 -10.39
C LEU A 20 -10.70 17.22 -9.76
N VAL A 21 -10.45 18.14 -8.82
CA VAL A 21 -9.19 18.20 -8.06
C VAL A 21 -8.98 16.93 -7.24
N LYS A 22 -10.02 16.41 -6.59
CA LYS A 22 -9.94 15.15 -5.84
C LYS A 22 -9.60 13.97 -6.75
N VAL A 23 -10.19 13.89 -7.95
CA VAL A 23 -9.89 12.84 -8.94
C VAL A 23 -8.46 13.00 -9.48
N ALA A 24 -8.04 14.21 -9.84
CA ALA A 24 -6.67 14.48 -10.27
C ALA A 24 -5.64 14.10 -9.19
N GLY A 25 -5.95 14.38 -7.93
CA GLY A 25 -5.12 14.00 -6.78
C GLY A 25 -4.98 12.49 -6.58
N ARG A 26 -5.94 11.67 -7.02
CA ARG A 26 -5.85 10.20 -6.95
C ARG A 26 -4.75 9.62 -7.83
N ARG A 27 -4.25 10.36 -8.83
CA ARG A 27 -3.14 9.91 -9.68
C ARG A 27 -1.92 9.47 -8.85
N TRP A 28 -1.64 10.18 -7.76
CA TRP A 28 -0.54 9.81 -6.88
C TRP A 28 -0.78 8.48 -6.17
N THR A 29 -2.00 8.23 -5.69
CA THR A 29 -2.36 6.95 -5.07
C THR A 29 -2.21 5.79 -6.04
N VAL A 30 -2.57 5.99 -7.32
CA VAL A 30 -2.37 4.99 -8.37
C VAL A 30 -0.88 4.67 -8.55
N GLU A 31 -0.03 5.69 -8.66
CA GLU A 31 1.42 5.51 -8.76
C GLU A 31 1.98 4.75 -7.54
N GLU A 32 1.56 5.11 -6.33
CA GLU A 32 1.95 4.43 -5.10
C GLU A 32 1.55 2.95 -5.10
N SER A 33 0.34 2.62 -5.59
CA SER A 33 -0.10 1.23 -5.77
C SER A 33 0.74 0.48 -6.81
N PHE A 34 1.12 1.12 -7.92
CA PHE A 34 2.02 0.53 -8.92
C PHE A 34 3.40 0.25 -8.35
N GLN A 35 3.97 1.20 -7.60
CA GLN A 35 5.26 1.02 -6.93
C GLN A 35 5.20 -0.09 -5.87
N SER A 36 4.12 -0.15 -5.10
CA SER A 36 3.90 -1.23 -4.15
C SER A 36 3.76 -2.60 -4.84
N SER A 37 3.07 -2.67 -5.98
CA SER A 37 2.90 -3.90 -6.77
C SER A 37 4.23 -4.43 -7.33
N LYS A 38 5.16 -3.55 -7.71
CA LYS A 38 6.52 -3.95 -8.10
C LYS A 38 7.24 -4.65 -6.94
N GLY A 39 7.26 -4.01 -5.77
CA GLY A 39 7.96 -4.54 -4.60
C GLY A 39 7.31 -5.77 -3.94
N LEU A 40 5.98 -5.89 -3.97
CA LEU A 40 5.26 -6.94 -3.24
C LEU A 40 4.86 -8.14 -4.09
N THR A 41 4.55 -7.91 -5.36
CA THR A 41 3.94 -8.91 -6.23
C THR A 41 4.74 -9.12 -7.52
N GLY A 42 5.85 -8.41 -7.71
CA GLY A 42 6.78 -8.64 -8.81
C GLY A 42 6.29 -8.12 -10.16
N LEU A 43 5.60 -6.97 -10.18
CA LEU A 43 5.07 -6.38 -11.42
C LEU A 43 6.16 -6.13 -12.48
N ASP A 44 7.37 -5.81 -12.06
CA ASP A 44 8.54 -5.55 -12.90
C ASP A 44 9.47 -6.75 -13.07
N GLN A 45 9.12 -7.92 -12.52
CA GLN A 45 9.98 -9.13 -12.56
C GLN A 45 9.73 -10.01 -13.80
N HIS A 46 8.77 -9.64 -14.66
CA HIS A 46 8.52 -10.36 -15.91
C HIS A 46 9.51 -9.97 -16.99
N GLN A 47 9.96 -10.95 -17.78
CA GLN A 47 10.99 -10.75 -18.82
C GLN A 47 10.47 -10.16 -20.14
N VAL A 48 9.17 -9.89 -20.25
CA VAL A 48 8.49 -9.24 -21.39
C VAL A 48 8.81 -9.89 -22.74
N ARG A 49 8.84 -11.23 -22.80
CA ARG A 49 9.23 -11.97 -24.02
C ARG A 49 8.12 -12.03 -25.09
N THR A 50 6.86 -12.08 -24.69
CA THR A 50 5.70 -12.07 -25.60
C THR A 50 4.55 -11.26 -24.99
N TRP A 51 3.72 -10.67 -25.84
CA TRP A 51 2.54 -9.90 -25.42
C TRP A 51 1.60 -10.71 -24.50
N THR A 52 1.27 -11.93 -24.90
CA THR A 52 0.34 -12.79 -24.15
C THR A 52 0.87 -13.17 -22.77
N SER A 53 2.17 -13.47 -22.68
CA SER A 53 2.83 -13.79 -21.41
C SER A 53 2.86 -12.56 -20.49
N TRP A 54 3.27 -11.41 -21.02
CA TRP A 54 3.30 -10.15 -20.27
C TRP A 54 1.93 -9.72 -19.77
N HIS A 55 0.90 -9.81 -20.62
CA HIS A 55 -0.47 -9.44 -20.28
C HIS A 55 -1.04 -10.35 -19.17
N ARG A 56 -0.86 -11.67 -19.30
CA ARG A 56 -1.29 -12.63 -18.26
C ARG A 56 -0.59 -12.39 -16.93
N TRP A 57 0.73 -12.17 -16.96
CA TRP A 57 1.50 -11.85 -15.75
C TRP A 57 0.99 -10.56 -15.09
N THR A 58 0.84 -9.49 -15.87
CA THR A 58 0.39 -8.19 -15.37
C THR A 58 -0.98 -8.30 -14.70
N ILE A 59 -1.94 -9.01 -15.30
CA ILE A 59 -3.26 -9.23 -14.70
C ILE A 59 -3.15 -10.01 -13.39
N LEU A 60 -2.39 -11.11 -13.37
CA LEU A 60 -2.24 -11.93 -12.15
C LEU A 60 -1.61 -11.14 -11.01
N VAL A 61 -0.58 -10.35 -11.29
CA VAL A 61 0.09 -9.50 -10.31
C VAL A 61 -0.85 -8.41 -9.80
N MET A 62 -1.56 -7.72 -10.69
CA MET A 62 -2.55 -6.70 -10.30
C MET A 62 -3.67 -7.28 -9.45
N LEU A 63 -4.17 -8.47 -9.81
CA LEU A 63 -5.19 -9.18 -9.04
C LEU A 63 -4.67 -9.57 -7.65
N ALA A 64 -3.46 -10.14 -7.57
CA ALA A 64 -2.84 -10.48 -6.29
C ALA A 64 -2.66 -9.25 -5.39
N HIS A 65 -2.21 -8.13 -5.96
CA HIS A 65 -2.08 -6.87 -5.22
C HIS A 65 -3.44 -6.33 -4.76
N ALA A 66 -4.48 -6.41 -5.61
CA ALA A 66 -5.83 -6.00 -5.23
C ALA A 66 -6.39 -6.83 -4.07
N ILE A 67 -6.25 -8.16 -4.13
CA ILE A 67 -6.66 -9.07 -3.04
C ILE A 67 -5.93 -8.68 -1.74
N LEU A 68 -4.62 -8.47 -1.82
CA LEU A 68 -3.80 -8.09 -0.67
C LEU A 68 -4.22 -6.73 -0.08
N ALA A 69 -4.51 -5.73 -0.93
CA ALA A 69 -4.95 -4.42 -0.52
C ALA A 69 -6.33 -4.46 0.15
N ILE A 70 -7.28 -5.22 -0.42
CA ILE A 70 -8.63 -5.41 0.13
C ILE A 70 -8.55 -6.13 1.47
N ALA A 71 -7.84 -7.26 1.55
CA ALA A 71 -7.68 -8.00 2.80
C ALA A 71 -7.00 -7.16 3.90
N THR A 72 -6.04 -6.32 3.54
CA THR A 72 -5.42 -5.37 4.49
C THR A 72 -6.44 -4.31 4.96
N ALA A 73 -7.29 -3.81 4.07
CA ALA A 73 -8.31 -2.81 4.40
C ALA A 73 -9.40 -3.39 5.32
N GLU A 74 -9.88 -4.60 5.04
CA GLU A 74 -10.78 -5.37 5.90
C GLU A 74 -10.18 -5.57 7.29
N GLN A 75 -8.93 -6.04 7.37
CA GLN A 75 -8.27 -6.25 8.66
C GLN A 75 -8.10 -4.95 9.46
N ARG A 76 -7.82 -3.82 8.80
CA ARG A 76 -7.78 -2.50 9.45
C ARG A 76 -9.13 -2.05 9.98
N ALA A 77 -10.24 -2.46 9.35
CA ALA A 77 -11.58 -2.14 9.81
C ALA A 77 -11.93 -2.94 11.07
N HIS A 78 -11.43 -4.17 11.19
CA HIS A 78 -11.58 -5.01 12.39
C HIS A 78 -10.61 -4.67 13.53
N GLU A 79 -9.45 -4.07 13.24
CA GLU A 79 -8.47 -3.69 14.25
C GLU A 79 -8.96 -2.47 15.05
N THR A 80 -9.16 -2.64 16.37
CA THR A 80 -9.42 -1.51 17.27
C THR A 80 -8.29 -0.50 17.15
N THR A 81 -8.63 0.77 16.92
CA THR A 81 -7.61 1.83 16.75
C THR A 81 -6.79 1.96 18.02
N ASN A 82 -5.56 1.44 17.99
CA ASN A 82 -4.59 1.62 19.06
C ASN A 82 -3.69 2.81 18.72
N PRO A 83 -3.73 3.92 19.48
CA PRO A 83 -2.98 5.13 19.17
C PRO A 83 -1.44 4.95 19.25
N SER A 84 -0.96 3.84 19.81
CA SER A 84 0.47 3.54 19.95
C SER A 84 1.07 2.65 18.84
N LEU A 85 0.28 2.32 17.82
CA LEU A 85 0.69 1.44 16.72
C LEU A 85 0.46 2.13 15.36
N ILE A 86 1.43 1.99 14.45
CA ILE A 86 1.20 2.31 13.04
C ILE A 86 0.11 1.38 12.50
N ARG A 87 -0.83 1.89 11.69
CA ARG A 87 -1.86 1.07 11.01
C ARG A 87 -1.22 -0.05 10.18
N LEU A 88 -1.84 -1.22 10.15
CA LEU A 88 -1.33 -2.38 9.43
C LEU A 88 -1.06 -2.05 7.96
N SER A 89 0.19 -2.04 7.51
CA SER A 89 0.52 -1.75 6.10
C SER A 89 0.30 -2.97 5.21
N ILE A 90 0.06 -2.74 3.91
CA ILE A 90 -0.05 -3.81 2.91
C ILE A 90 1.22 -4.67 2.91
N ASN A 91 2.40 -4.02 3.02
CA ASN A 91 3.70 -4.69 3.12
C ASN A 91 3.80 -5.61 4.35
N GLU A 92 3.30 -5.15 5.50
CA GLU A 92 3.36 -5.95 6.73
C GLU A 92 2.37 -7.13 6.67
N PHE A 93 1.17 -6.92 6.12
CA PHE A 93 0.21 -7.99 5.90
C PHE A 93 0.74 -9.05 4.92
N GLN A 94 1.37 -8.63 3.83
CA GLN A 94 2.02 -9.55 2.87
C GLN A 94 3.13 -10.38 3.53
N ARG A 95 3.96 -9.77 4.38
CA ARG A 95 4.97 -10.51 5.14
C ARG A 95 4.37 -11.53 6.08
N LEU A 96 3.29 -11.19 6.78
CA LEU A 96 2.61 -12.10 7.69
C LEU A 96 1.98 -13.27 6.93
N LEU A 97 1.33 -13.00 5.80
CA LEU A 97 0.79 -14.04 4.92
C LEU A 97 1.90 -14.95 4.38
N ALA A 98 2.99 -14.38 3.86
CA ALA A 98 4.11 -15.16 3.33
C ALA A 98 4.79 -15.99 4.42
N ALA A 99 5.01 -15.41 5.61
CA ALA A 99 5.57 -16.13 6.74
C ALA A 99 4.65 -17.28 7.19
N GLY A 100 3.34 -17.06 7.29
CA GLY A 100 2.38 -18.09 7.64
C GLY A 100 2.27 -19.20 6.58
N ALA A 101 2.29 -18.85 5.29
CA ALA A 101 2.18 -19.80 4.19
C ALA A 101 3.44 -20.67 4.01
N LEU A 102 4.62 -20.13 4.32
CA LEU A 102 5.91 -20.80 4.11
C LEU A 102 6.45 -21.50 5.36
N THR A 103 5.83 -21.31 6.54
CA THR A 103 6.32 -21.92 7.78
C THR A 103 5.26 -22.78 8.46
N THR A 104 5.53 -24.08 8.53
CA THR A 104 4.66 -25.08 9.18
C THR A 104 4.87 -25.15 10.71
N GLU A 105 5.99 -24.59 11.22
CA GLU A 105 6.46 -24.80 12.60
C GLU A 105 6.29 -23.58 13.54
N ARG A 106 6.04 -22.37 13.01
CA ARG A 106 5.92 -21.17 13.85
C ARG A 106 4.52 -21.05 14.43
N THR A 107 4.44 -21.00 15.76
CA THR A 107 3.21 -20.59 16.45
C THR A 107 2.79 -19.20 15.94
N LEU A 108 1.58 -19.11 15.37
CA LEU A 108 1.00 -17.88 14.83
C LEU A 108 1.11 -16.69 15.80
N THR A 109 1.03 -16.96 17.11
CA THR A 109 1.26 -16.01 18.20
C THR A 109 2.61 -15.31 18.09
N ARG A 110 3.71 -16.03 17.83
CA ARG A 110 5.06 -15.44 17.73
C ARG A 110 5.18 -14.50 16.53
N LEU A 111 4.56 -14.86 15.40
CA LEU A 111 4.53 -14.01 14.21
C LEU A 111 3.76 -12.71 14.48
N LEU A 112 2.59 -12.82 15.13
CA LEU A 112 1.79 -11.66 15.51
C LEU A 112 2.48 -10.78 16.54
N GLU A 113 3.08 -11.37 17.59
CA GLU A 113 3.85 -10.65 18.61
C GLU A 113 4.99 -9.85 18.00
N TRP A 114 5.74 -10.47 17.09
CA TRP A 114 6.82 -9.79 16.37
C TRP A 114 6.29 -8.65 15.50
N SER A 115 5.15 -8.85 14.82
CA SER A 115 4.51 -7.79 14.02
C SER A 115 4.08 -6.59 14.88
N LEU A 116 3.53 -6.86 16.07
CA LEU A 116 3.09 -5.84 17.01
C LEU A 116 4.28 -5.07 17.56
N TRP A 117 5.34 -5.77 17.96
CA TRP A 117 6.59 -5.16 18.41
C TRP A 117 7.17 -4.23 17.33
N ARG A 118 7.25 -4.71 16.08
CA ARG A 118 7.76 -3.94 14.95
C ARG A 118 6.92 -2.70 14.69
N ARG A 119 5.60 -2.82 14.61
CA ARG A 119 4.68 -1.68 14.35
C ARG A 119 4.77 -0.63 15.46
N ARG A 120 4.94 -1.06 16.72
CA ARG A 120 5.20 -0.16 17.85
C ARG A 120 6.55 0.54 17.73
N HIS A 121 7.58 -0.17 17.33
CA HIS A 121 8.91 0.41 17.13
C HIS A 121 8.90 1.45 15.99
N GLN A 122 8.23 1.15 14.88
CA GLN A 122 8.07 2.11 13.77
C GLN A 122 7.29 3.35 14.21
N PHE A 123 6.23 3.19 15.01
CA PHE A 123 5.49 4.33 15.56
C PHE A 123 6.41 5.25 16.37
N ARG A 124 7.21 4.68 17.27
CA ARG A 124 8.20 5.44 18.05
C ARG A 124 9.19 6.18 17.15
N ALA A 125 9.72 5.51 16.12
CA ALA A 125 10.63 6.13 15.16
C ALA A 125 9.97 7.31 14.41
N GLN A 126 8.71 7.16 14.00
CA GLN A 126 7.94 8.22 13.35
C GLN A 126 7.76 9.44 14.27
N VAL A 127 7.38 9.23 15.53
CA VAL A 127 7.21 10.31 16.52
C VAL A 127 8.55 11.03 16.76
N CYS A 128 9.64 10.30 16.98
CA CYS A 128 10.96 10.91 17.16
C CYS A 128 11.38 11.76 15.95
N HIS A 129 11.10 11.28 14.73
CA HIS A 129 11.40 12.00 13.49
C HIS A 129 10.55 13.26 13.34
N GLN A 130 9.27 13.20 13.68
CA GLN A 130 8.36 14.36 13.68
C GLN A 130 8.82 15.42 14.70
N ASN A 131 9.19 15.00 15.91
CA ASN A 131 9.70 15.89 16.95
C ASN A 131 11.00 16.57 16.51
N ARG A 132 11.89 15.86 15.81
CA ARG A 132 13.14 16.43 15.28
C ARG A 132 12.92 17.47 14.17
N ARG A 133 11.82 17.35 13.40
CA ARG A 133 11.51 18.25 12.27
C ARG A 133 10.65 19.46 12.66
N SER A 134 10.06 19.45 13.85
CA SER A 134 9.25 20.56 14.34
C SER A 134 10.19 21.64 14.89
N PRO A 135 10.28 22.84 14.29
CA PRO A 135 11.07 23.92 14.85
C PRO A 135 10.45 24.34 16.19
N THR A 136 11.30 24.41 17.22
CA THR A 136 10.96 24.97 18.55
C THR A 136 10.66 26.45 18.45
#